data_AF-A0A4P9WJ73-F1
#
_entry.id   AF-A0A4P9WJ73-F1
#
_cell.length_a   1.000
_cell.length_b   1.000
_cell.length_c   1.000
_cell.angle_alpha   90.00
_cell.angle_beta   90.00
_cell.angle_gamma   90.00
#
_symmetry.space_group_name_H-M   'P 1'
#
loop_
_entity.id
_entity.type
_entity.pdbx_description
1 polymer ?
#
loop_
_entity_poly.entity_id
_entity_poly.type
_entity_poly.pdbx_seq_one_letter_code
_entity_poly.pdbx_strand_id
1 'polypeptide(L)' 'RAFPCETCGKSFSRPSTLRTHSNSHTGDRPYRCPIDGCSWSFTVRSNLTRHLRSCPR' A
#
# COMPACT_ATOMS: atom_id res chain seq x y z
N ARG A 1 -8.10 1.78 -21.87
CA ARG A 1 -9.16 2.07 -20.88
C ARG A 1 -8.49 2.42 -19.56
N ALA A 2 -8.80 3.57 -18.97
CA ALA A 2 -8.28 3.94 -17.66
C ALA A 2 -9.16 3.35 -16.54
N PHE A 3 -8.60 3.23 -15.34
CA PHE A 3 -9.28 2.76 -14.14
C PHE A 3 -9.47 3.96 -13.20
N PRO A 4 -10.68 4.55 -13.15
CA PRO A 4 -10.97 5.69 -12.28
C PRO A 4 -11.16 5.25 -10.83
N CYS A 5 -10.70 6.08 -9.90
CA CYS A 5 -11.01 5.97 -8.49
C CYS A 5 -12.38 6.59 -8.23
N GLU A 6 -13.30 5.81 -7.66
CA GLU A 6 -14.66 6.29 -7.39
C GLU A 6 -14.72 7.32 -6.26
N THR A 7 -13.73 7.35 -5.37
CA THR A 7 -13.68 8.29 -4.25
C THR A 7 -13.23 9.70 -4.67
N CYS A 8 -12.28 9.82 -5.61
CA CYS A 8 -11.67 11.10 -5.94
C CYS A 8 -11.55 11.40 -7.45
N GLY A 9 -12.09 10.52 -8.31
CA GLY A 9 -12.09 10.67 -9.77
C GLY A 9 -10.73 10.48 -10.46
N LYS A 10 -9.63 10.28 -9.73
CA LYS A 10 -8.30 10.07 -10.33
C LYS A 10 -8.26 8.80 -11.18
N SER A 11 -7.75 8.92 -12.39
CA SER A 11 -7.65 7.81 -13.35
C SER A 11 -6.25 7.21 -13.37
N PHE A 12 -6.17 5.88 -13.36
CA PHE A 12 -4.92 5.13 -13.37
C PHE A 12 -4.83 4.22 -14.59
N SER A 13 -3.61 4.00 -15.09
CA SER A 13 -3.37 3.15 -16.26
C SER A 13 -3.48 1.65 -15.96
N ARG A 14 -3.43 1.26 -14.67
CA ARG A 14 -3.40 -0.15 -14.22
C ARG A 14 -4.34 -0.34 -13.03
N PRO A 15 -5.07 -1.47 -12.96
CA PRO A 15 -6.01 -1.73 -11.87
C PRO A 15 -5.27 -1.97 -10.54
N SER A 16 -4.05 -2.53 -10.57
CA SER A 16 -3.23 -2.72 -9.37
C SER A 16 -2.82 -1.39 -8.73
N THR A 17 -2.55 -0.36 -9.55
CA THR A 17 -2.25 0.99 -9.07
C THR A 17 -3.50 1.65 -8.49
N LEU A 18 -4.66 1.48 -9.13
CA LEU A 18 -5.92 1.94 -8.57
C LEU A 18 -6.23 1.29 -7.21
N ARG A 19 -6.09 -0.03 -7.08
CA ARG A 19 -6.32 -0.73 -5.81
C ARG A 19 -5.37 -0.27 -4.70
N THR A 20 -4.11 -0.04 -5.06
CA THR A 20 -3.14 0.51 -4.13
C THR A 20 -3.51 1.94 -3.69
N HIS A 21 -3.98 2.74 -4.64
CA HIS A 21 -4.46 4.09 -4.37
C HIS A 21 -5.72 4.10 -3.51
N SER A 22 -6.69 3.20 -3.74
CA SER A 22 -7.91 3.16 -2.93
C SER A 22 -7.63 2.93 -1.45
N ASN A 23 -6.59 2.15 -1.14
CA ASN A 23 -6.16 1.92 0.23
C ASN A 23 -5.64 3.20 0.93
N SER A 24 -5.24 4.25 0.20
CA SER A 24 -4.89 5.53 0.83
C SER A 24 -6.12 6.29 1.33
N HIS A 25 -7.30 6.01 0.79
CA HIS A 25 -8.56 6.61 1.27
C HIS A 25 -9.11 5.87 2.48
N THR A 26 -9.04 4.53 2.45
CA THR A 26 -9.53 3.69 3.56
C THR A 26 -8.54 3.61 4.73
N GLY A 27 -7.28 4.00 4.51
CA GLY A 27 -6.21 3.77 5.48
C GLY A 27 -5.80 2.30 5.59
N ASP A 28 -6.26 1.44 4.68
CA ASP A 28 -5.94 0.02 4.70
C ASP A 28 -4.45 -0.22 4.40
N ARG A 29 -3.77 -0.87 5.35
CA ARG A 29 -2.33 -1.17 5.26
C ARG A 29 -2.13 -2.66 5.50
N PRO A 30 -2.45 -3.51 4.50
CA PRO A 30 -2.50 -4.96 4.68
C PRO A 30 -1.11 -5.57 4.81
N TYR A 31 -0.06 -4.84 4.42
CA TYR A 31 1.33 -5.29 4.48
C TYR A 31 1.96 -4.88 5.80
N ARG A 32 1.75 -5.69 6.86
CA ARG A 32 2.36 -5.48 8.18
C ARG A 32 3.79 -6.05 8.23
N CYS A 33 4.66 -5.41 9.00
CA CYS A 33 5.96 -5.96 9.34
C CYS A 33 5.76 -7.22 10.21
N PRO A 34 6.42 -8.35 9.90
CA PRO A 34 6.31 -9.58 10.69
C PRO A 34 7.27 -9.60 11.89
N ILE A 35 8.04 -8.54 12.13
CA ILE A 35 9.01 -8.47 13.23
C ILE A 35 8.28 -8.01 14.51
N ASP A 36 8.43 -8.79 15.58
CA ASP A 36 7.88 -8.46 16.89
C ASP A 36 8.44 -7.14 17.42
N GLY A 37 7.56 -6.28 17.95
CA GLY A 37 7.89 -4.91 18.33
C GLY A 37 7.85 -3.90 17.18
N CYS A 38 7.79 -4.34 15.92
CA CYS A 38 7.60 -3.45 14.77
C CYS A 38 6.14 -3.41 14.32
N SER A 39 5.42 -2.36 14.72
CA SER A 39 4.01 -2.15 14.35
C SER A 39 3.82 -1.44 12.99
N TRP A 40 4.88 -1.35 12.17
CA TRP A 40 4.79 -0.69 10.88
C TRP A 40 3.98 -1.49 9.87
N SER A 41 3.12 -0.79 9.16
CA SER A 41 2.30 -1.34 8.09
C SER A 41 2.40 -0.48 6.84
N PHE A 42 2.19 -1.09 5.68
CA PHE A 42 2.32 -0.44 4.38
C PHE A 42 1.12 -0.74 3.50
N THR A 43 0.82 0.19 2.62
CA THR A 43 -0.22 0.08 1.59
C THR A 43 0.23 -0.78 0.40
N VAL A 44 1.55 -0.92 0.21
CA VAL A 44 2.15 -1.61 -0.94
C VAL A 44 3.25 -2.56 -0.49
N ARG A 45 3.29 -3.75 -1.10
CA ARG A 45 4.29 -4.78 -0.81
C ARG A 45 5.74 -4.29 -1.02
N SER A 46 6.01 -3.53 -2.07
CA SER A 46 7.36 -3.02 -2.36
C SER A 46 7.90 -2.13 -1.23
N ASN A 47 7.03 -1.35 -0.58
CA ASN A 47 7.42 -0.53 0.57
C ASN A 47 7.75 -1.38 1.79
N LEU A 48 6.95 -2.43 2.07
CA LEU A 48 7.26 -3.40 3.12
C LEU A 48 8.61 -4.08 2.83
N THR A 49 8.82 -4.61 1.62
CA THR A 49 10.08 -5.28 1.26
C THR A 49 11.29 -4.38 1.45
N ARG A 50 11.17 -3.08 1.13
CA ARG A 50 12.23 -2.10 1.39
C ARG A 50 12.44 -1.89 2.89
N HIS A 51 11.36 -1.73 3.66
CA HIS A 51 11.44 -1.56 5.11
C HIS A 51 12.09 -2.77 5.80
N LEU A 52 11.78 -4.00 5.39
CA LEU A 52 12.37 -5.22 5.99
C LEU A 52 13.90 -5.26 5.90
N ARG A 53 14.52 -4.52 4.96
CA ARG A 53 15.98 -4.44 4.85
C ARG A 53 16.62 -3.54 5.90
N SER A 54 15.87 -2.55 6.39
CA SER A 54 16.34 -1.57 7.38
C SER A 54 15.67 -1.74 8.75
N CYS A 55 14.67 -2.62 8.86
CA CYS A 55 13.99 -2.86 10.13
C CYS A 55 14.96 -3.58 11.07
N PRO A 56 15.19 -3.04 12.29
CA PRO A 56 15.90 -3.77 13.32
C PRO A 56 15.18 -5.09 13.59
N ARG A 57 15.95 -6.15 13.79
CA ARG A 57 15.45 -7.45 14.21
C ARG A 57 15.31 -7.49 15.73
#